data_AF-A0AAU5TS79-F1
#
_entry.id   AF-A0AAU5TS79-F1
#
_cell.length_a   1.000
_cell.length_b   1.000
_cell.length_c   1.000
_cell.angle_alpha   90.00
_cell.angle_beta   90.00
_cell.angle_gamma   90.00
#
_symmetry.space_group_name_H-M   'P 1'
#
loop_
_entity.id
_entity.type
_entity.pdbx_description
1 polymer ?
#
loop_
_entity_poly.entity_id
_entity_poly.type
_entity_poly.pdbx_seq_one_letter_code
_entity_poly.pdbx_strand_id
1 'polypeptide(L)'
;MTVIVGMERPVVTGLTMHRAHSLPVAAETVSHSHVSRKGRALVGVGGGESRAPSMQVLHDVVQRLNKLLALPRGWDGGREEKVSPDAAIASLRILMRVMSNDTLPPQVFPLPDGGIQMEWHVAGNSIEIEISANGQDGYAVSENSEGDVVFDSEYSLSGIEDSLIELRAILSGLSRHALATRS
;
A
#
# COMPACT_ATOMS: atom_id res chain seq x y z
N MET A 1 18.00 41.19 16.96
CA MET A 1 18.72 39.90 16.82
C MET A 1 17.69 38.92 16.26
N THR A 2 17.68 38.76 14.95
CA THR A 2 16.60 38.08 14.21
C THR A 2 17.14 36.74 13.71
N VAL A 3 16.55 35.65 14.16
CA VAL A 3 16.92 34.29 13.72
C VAL A 3 16.01 33.91 12.55
N ILE A 4 16.62 33.65 11.40
CA ILE A 4 15.98 33.10 10.20
C ILE A 4 15.98 31.57 10.36
N VAL A 5 14.81 30.95 10.42
CA VAL A 5 14.67 29.48 10.40
C VAL A 5 14.54 29.05 8.95
N GLY A 6 15.53 28.31 8.47
CA GLY A 6 15.54 27.70 7.14
C GLY A 6 14.50 26.60 7.03
N MET A 7 13.65 26.69 6.01
CA MET A 7 12.77 25.61 5.58
C MET A 7 13.54 24.74 4.59
N GLU A 8 13.95 23.54 5.02
CA GLU A 8 14.39 22.50 4.09
C GLU A 8 13.15 21.87 3.44
N ARG A 9 13.19 21.76 2.11
CA ARG A 9 12.14 21.13 1.28
C ARG A 9 12.33 19.61 1.30
N PRO A 10 11.26 18.81 1.32
CA PRO A 10 11.40 17.38 1.05
C PRO A 10 11.72 17.15 -0.43
N VAL A 11 12.67 16.25 -0.67
CA VAL A 11 13.03 15.71 -1.99
C VAL A 11 11.92 14.75 -2.42
N VAL A 12 11.17 15.12 -3.46
CA VAL A 12 10.21 14.23 -4.13
C VAL A 12 10.99 13.44 -5.18
N THR A 13 11.24 12.17 -4.93
CA THR A 13 11.74 11.23 -5.94
C THR A 13 10.54 10.72 -6.73
N GLY A 14 10.15 11.47 -7.76
CA GLY A 14 9.12 11.03 -8.70
C GLY A 14 9.69 9.98 -9.64
N LEU A 15 9.24 8.72 -9.51
CA LEU A 15 9.41 7.70 -10.55
C LEU A 15 8.19 7.77 -11.48
N THR A 16 8.25 8.67 -12.47
CA THR A 16 7.28 8.69 -13.57
C THR A 16 7.57 7.50 -14.50
N MET A 17 6.84 6.40 -14.35
CA MET A 17 6.82 5.34 -15.36
C MET A 17 5.75 5.65 -16.41
N HIS A 18 6.17 6.27 -17.52
CA HIS A 18 5.41 6.25 -18.77
C HIS A 18 5.43 4.83 -19.34
N ARG A 19 4.31 4.09 -19.35
CA ARG A 19 4.18 2.87 -20.16
C ARG A 19 3.27 3.13 -21.37
N ALA A 20 3.89 3.17 -22.55
CA ALA A 20 3.21 3.16 -23.84
C ALA A 20 2.72 1.73 -24.16
N HIS A 21 1.47 1.62 -24.61
CA HIS A 21 0.91 0.40 -25.19
C HIS A 21 1.53 0.10 -26.57
N SER A 22 1.95 -1.15 -26.80
CA SER A 22 1.71 -1.94 -28.04
C SER A 22 2.24 -3.37 -27.90
N LEU A 23 1.36 -4.36 -28.05
CA LEU A 23 1.61 -5.81 -28.30
C LEU A 23 1.48 -6.09 -29.84
N PRO A 24 1.62 -7.32 -30.41
CA PRO A 24 1.95 -8.67 -29.86
C PRO A 24 2.94 -9.52 -30.72
N VAL A 25 3.04 -10.84 -30.38
CA VAL A 25 3.44 -12.05 -31.19
C VAL A 25 4.86 -12.56 -30.87
N ALA A 26 5.19 -13.83 -30.56
CA ALA A 26 4.56 -15.15 -30.72
C ALA A 26 4.91 -16.13 -29.57
N ALA A 27 4.22 -17.28 -29.58
CA ALA A 27 4.29 -18.43 -28.68
C ALA A 27 5.64 -19.16 -28.60
N GLU A 28 5.91 -19.76 -27.44
CA GLU A 28 6.42 -21.14 -27.38
C GLU A 28 6.15 -21.79 -26.02
N THR A 29 5.76 -23.06 -26.09
CA THR A 29 5.24 -23.91 -25.02
C THR A 29 6.38 -24.74 -24.44
N VAL A 30 6.64 -24.69 -23.12
CA VAL A 30 7.33 -25.79 -22.43
C VAL A 30 6.71 -26.07 -21.06
N SER A 31 6.17 -27.27 -20.98
CA SER A 31 5.69 -27.99 -19.80
C SER A 31 6.86 -28.41 -18.91
N HIS A 32 6.78 -28.19 -17.60
CA HIS A 32 7.33 -29.12 -16.60
C HIS A 32 6.60 -28.97 -15.26
N SER A 33 5.75 -29.96 -14.99
CA SER A 33 5.24 -30.33 -13.67
C SER A 33 6.37 -30.76 -12.74
N HIS A 34 6.44 -30.23 -11.53
CA HIS A 34 6.97 -30.95 -10.35
C HIS A 34 6.23 -30.51 -9.08
N VAL A 35 5.29 -31.37 -8.68
CA VAL A 35 4.68 -31.39 -7.36
C VAL A 35 5.71 -31.90 -6.37
N SER A 36 5.98 -31.14 -5.31
CA SER A 36 6.62 -31.67 -4.10
C SER A 36 5.85 -31.22 -2.87
N ARG A 37 4.92 -32.08 -2.44
CA ARG A 37 4.27 -32.02 -1.12
C ARG A 37 5.18 -32.68 -0.09
N LYS A 38 5.72 -31.88 0.83
CA LYS A 38 6.06 -32.25 2.22
C LYS A 38 5.83 -30.95 3.01
N GLY A 39 5.04 -30.86 4.07
CA GLY A 39 4.66 -31.84 5.06
C GLY A 39 4.95 -31.25 6.45
N ARG A 40 3.97 -30.51 6.99
CA ARG A 40 3.66 -30.35 8.42
C ARG A 40 4.57 -29.44 9.29
N ALA A 41 3.98 -28.31 9.72
CA ALA A 41 3.96 -27.91 11.13
C ALA A 41 2.75 -26.98 11.37
N LEU A 42 1.64 -27.54 11.86
CA LEU A 42 0.59 -26.78 12.53
C LEU A 42 1.16 -26.37 13.88
N VAL A 43 1.55 -25.11 14.02
CA VAL A 43 1.95 -24.51 15.29
C VAL A 43 0.85 -23.54 15.73
N GLY A 44 0.23 -23.87 16.86
CA GLY A 44 -0.39 -22.94 17.81
C GLY A 44 -1.47 -22.00 17.30
N VAL A 45 -2.73 -22.44 17.36
CA VAL A 45 -3.86 -21.52 17.49
C VAL A 45 -3.82 -20.96 18.92
N GLY A 46 -3.09 -19.86 19.11
CA GLY A 46 -3.07 -19.06 20.32
C GLY A 46 -3.97 -17.83 20.17
N GLY A 47 -4.88 -17.65 21.13
CA GLY A 47 -5.50 -16.39 21.57
C GLY A 47 -5.91 -15.37 20.51
N GLY A 48 -7.23 -15.25 20.28
CA GLY A 48 -7.82 -14.22 19.43
C GLY A 48 -7.52 -12.80 19.91
N GLU A 49 -6.51 -12.18 19.33
CA GLU A 49 -6.28 -10.74 19.39
C GLU A 49 -7.11 -10.05 18.30
N SER A 50 -7.68 -8.89 18.63
CA SER A 50 -8.60 -8.14 17.77
C SER A 50 -8.05 -7.96 16.36
N ARG A 51 -8.74 -8.59 15.39
CA ARG A 51 -8.32 -8.66 13.99
C ARG A 51 -8.46 -7.35 13.22
N ALA A 52 -9.17 -6.38 13.79
CA ALA A 52 -9.45 -5.07 13.19
C ALA A 52 -8.41 -4.03 13.64
N PRO A 53 -8.15 -2.98 12.85
CA PRO A 53 -7.33 -1.85 13.27
C PRO A 53 -7.96 -1.12 14.46
N SER A 54 -7.12 -0.46 15.26
CA SER A 54 -7.60 0.29 16.42
C SER A 54 -8.44 1.49 15.97
N MET A 55 -9.40 1.89 16.79
CA MET A 55 -10.23 3.07 16.51
C MET A 55 -9.41 4.35 16.32
N GLN A 56 -8.29 4.47 17.06
CA GLN A 56 -7.41 5.62 16.91
C GLN A 56 -6.71 5.63 15.55
N VAL A 57 -6.15 4.50 15.11
CA VAL A 57 -5.49 4.38 13.80
C VAL A 57 -6.48 4.66 12.67
N LEU A 58 -7.69 4.11 12.77
CA LEU A 58 -8.75 4.36 11.80
C LEU A 58 -9.13 5.84 11.73
N HIS A 59 -9.30 6.48 12.89
CA HIS A 59 -9.60 7.90 12.97
C HIS A 59 -8.52 8.76 12.31
N ASP A 60 -7.23 8.48 12.58
CA ASP A 60 -6.12 9.24 12.01
C ASP A 60 -6.05 9.10 10.48
N VAL A 61 -6.26 7.89 9.96
CA VAL A 61 -6.34 7.64 8.52
C VAL A 61 -7.50 8.42 7.90
N VAL A 62 -8.70 8.37 8.50
CA VAL A 62 -9.87 9.11 8.02
C VAL A 62 -9.61 10.62 7.99
N GLN A 63 -8.95 11.16 9.01
CA GLN A 63 -8.56 12.58 9.03
C GLN A 63 -7.60 12.93 7.89
N ARG A 64 -6.63 12.06 7.57
CA ARG A 64 -5.72 12.29 6.44
C ARG A 64 -6.48 12.23 5.10
N LEU A 65 -7.34 11.22 4.89
CA LEU A 65 -8.17 11.12 3.69
C LEU A 65 -9.07 12.35 3.50
N ASN A 66 -9.67 12.87 4.57
CA ASN A 66 -10.49 14.08 4.51
C ASN A 66 -9.67 15.32 4.09
N LYS A 67 -8.40 15.41 4.52
CA LYS A 67 -7.50 16.49 4.07
C LYS A 67 -7.18 16.36 2.58
N LEU A 68 -6.94 15.13 2.11
CA LEU A 68 -6.69 14.86 0.69
C LEU A 68 -7.91 15.21 -0.18
N LEU A 69 -9.12 14.84 0.25
CA LEU A 69 -10.38 15.18 -0.43
C LEU A 69 -10.66 16.69 -0.49
N ALA A 70 -10.08 17.46 0.42
CA ALA A 70 -10.22 18.92 0.44
C ALA A 70 -9.23 19.65 -0.48
N LEU A 71 -8.26 18.92 -1.08
CA LEU A 71 -7.29 19.53 -1.98
C LEU A 71 -8.00 20.11 -3.22
N PRO A 72 -7.65 21.34 -3.64
CA PRO A 72 -8.15 21.89 -4.89
C PRO A 72 -7.55 21.15 -6.08
N ARG A 73 -8.14 21.33 -7.26
CA ARG A 73 -7.49 20.93 -8.52
C ARG A 73 -6.17 21.72 -8.66
N GLY A 74 -5.11 21.08 -9.15
CA GLY A 74 -3.78 21.69 -9.30
C GLY A 74 -3.06 21.91 -7.96
N TRP A 75 -3.30 21.04 -6.97
CA TRP A 75 -2.76 21.18 -5.61
C TRP A 75 -1.24 21.13 -5.53
N ASP A 76 -0.55 20.64 -6.57
CA ASP A 76 0.92 20.65 -6.69
C ASP A 76 1.41 21.66 -7.74
N GLY A 77 0.59 22.65 -8.08
CA GLY A 77 0.93 23.70 -9.04
C GLY A 77 0.86 23.28 -10.51
N GLY A 78 0.36 22.08 -10.80
CA GLY A 78 0.19 21.55 -12.15
C GLY A 78 -1.27 21.37 -12.55
N ARG A 79 -1.57 20.24 -13.20
CA ARG A 79 -2.91 19.88 -13.72
C ARG A 79 -3.55 18.76 -12.93
N GLU A 80 -3.07 18.53 -11.70
CA GLU A 80 -3.51 17.45 -10.84
C GLU A 80 -5.02 17.53 -10.65
N GLU A 81 -5.67 16.38 -10.79
CA GLU A 81 -7.09 16.24 -10.53
C GLU A 81 -7.36 16.28 -9.02
N LYS A 82 -8.61 16.56 -8.67
CA LYS A 82 -9.05 16.42 -7.28
C LYS A 82 -9.04 14.93 -6.91
N VAL A 83 -8.69 14.65 -5.66
CA VAL A 83 -8.79 13.30 -5.10
C VAL A 83 -10.24 12.83 -5.21
N SER A 84 -10.41 11.63 -5.75
CA SER A 84 -11.71 11.01 -5.94
C SER A 84 -12.27 10.49 -4.61
N PRO A 85 -13.55 10.77 -4.30
CA PRO A 85 -14.26 10.12 -3.20
C PRO A 85 -14.27 8.59 -3.31
N ASP A 86 -14.35 8.04 -4.53
CA ASP A 86 -14.36 6.60 -4.75
C ASP A 86 -13.03 5.97 -4.37
N ALA A 87 -11.91 6.63 -4.73
CA ALA A 87 -10.58 6.22 -4.30
C ALA A 87 -10.45 6.25 -2.76
N ALA A 88 -10.93 7.30 -2.09
CA ALA A 88 -10.87 7.40 -0.63
C ALA A 88 -11.70 6.32 0.09
N ILE A 89 -12.88 5.99 -0.43
CA ILE A 89 -13.72 4.90 0.09
C ILE A 89 -13.04 3.56 -0.13
N ALA A 90 -12.44 3.34 -1.30
CA ALA A 90 -11.68 2.14 -1.61
C ALA A 90 -10.45 1.99 -0.70
N SER A 91 -9.71 3.07 -0.41
CA SER A 91 -8.59 3.08 0.53
C SER A 91 -9.03 2.59 1.90
N LEU A 92 -10.11 3.16 2.44
CA LEU A 92 -10.64 2.75 3.73
C LEU A 92 -11.04 1.26 3.75
N ARG A 93 -11.68 0.79 2.67
CA ARG A 93 -12.07 -0.62 2.52
C ARG A 93 -10.86 -1.55 2.53
N ILE A 94 -9.79 -1.21 1.81
CA ILE A 94 -8.56 -2.01 1.79
C ILE A 94 -7.91 -2.01 3.17
N LEU A 95 -7.75 -0.83 3.80
CA LEU A 95 -7.11 -0.70 5.11
C LEU A 95 -7.83 -1.50 6.20
N MET A 96 -9.17 -1.51 6.21
CA MET A 96 -9.94 -2.34 7.15
C MET A 96 -9.70 -3.86 7.00
N ARG A 97 -9.18 -4.31 5.85
CA ARG A 97 -8.94 -5.72 5.53
C ARG A 97 -7.49 -6.13 5.75
N VAL A 98 -6.54 -5.24 5.47
CA VAL A 98 -5.09 -5.53 5.59
C VAL A 98 -4.50 -5.15 6.93
N MET A 99 -5.04 -4.13 7.61
CA MET A 99 -4.52 -3.69 8.90
C MET A 99 -5.11 -4.48 10.07
N SER A 100 -4.35 -4.52 11.15
CA SER A 100 -4.75 -5.04 12.47
C SER A 100 -4.36 -4.05 13.56
N ASN A 101 -4.72 -4.34 14.82
CA ASN A 101 -4.38 -3.47 15.95
C ASN A 101 -2.87 -3.19 16.11
N ASP A 102 -2.03 -4.14 15.71
CA ASP A 102 -0.57 -4.02 15.84
C ASP A 102 0.08 -3.42 14.61
N THR A 103 -0.71 -3.07 13.59
CA THR A 103 -0.21 -2.53 12.34
C THR A 103 0.08 -1.04 12.45
N LEU A 104 1.26 -0.61 12.01
CA LEU A 104 1.60 0.80 11.89
C LEU A 104 0.67 1.48 10.87
N PRO A 105 0.23 2.74 11.11
CA PRO A 105 -0.59 3.45 10.14
C PRO A 105 0.19 3.73 8.85
N PRO A 106 -0.46 3.65 7.67
CA PRO A 106 0.18 4.05 6.43
C PRO A 106 0.40 5.57 6.38
N GLN A 107 1.38 5.97 5.59
CA GLN A 107 1.36 7.29 4.97
C GLN A 107 0.38 7.26 3.79
N VAL A 108 -0.32 8.36 3.54
CA VAL A 108 -1.32 8.45 2.47
C VAL A 108 -1.06 9.68 1.62
N PHE A 109 -1.06 9.50 0.31
CA PHE A 109 -0.74 10.53 -0.66
C PHE A 109 -1.80 10.60 -1.77
N PRO A 110 -2.09 11.81 -2.28
CA PRO A 110 -2.92 11.97 -3.48
C PRO A 110 -2.10 11.63 -4.72
N LEU A 111 -2.72 10.98 -5.71
CA LEU A 111 -2.12 10.77 -7.03
C LEU A 111 -2.57 11.87 -8.02
N PRO A 112 -1.75 12.22 -9.03
CA PRO A 112 -2.08 13.30 -9.98
C PRO A 112 -3.38 13.12 -10.75
N ASP A 113 -3.83 11.88 -10.95
CA ASP A 113 -5.05 11.52 -11.67
C ASP A 113 -6.31 11.53 -10.79
N GLY A 114 -6.17 11.83 -9.50
CA GLY A 114 -7.24 11.77 -8.51
C GLY A 114 -7.31 10.45 -7.73
N GLY A 115 -6.38 9.52 -7.97
CA GLY A 115 -6.19 8.32 -7.15
C GLY A 115 -5.57 8.60 -5.78
N ILE A 116 -5.28 7.53 -5.04
CA ILE A 116 -4.64 7.57 -3.72
C ILE A 116 -3.57 6.48 -3.64
N GLN A 117 -2.41 6.83 -3.08
CA GLN A 117 -1.37 5.90 -2.69
C GLN A 117 -1.33 5.78 -1.16
N MET A 118 -1.11 4.56 -0.69
CA MET A 118 -0.89 4.22 0.72
C MET A 118 0.43 3.47 0.84
N GLU A 119 1.30 3.89 1.73
CA GLU A 119 2.61 3.25 1.89
C GLU A 119 3.02 3.01 3.34
N TRP A 120 3.80 1.97 3.54
CA TRP A 120 4.47 1.63 4.79
C TRP A 120 5.96 1.47 4.52
N HIS A 121 6.79 2.11 5.33
CA HIS A 121 8.24 1.87 5.36
C HIS A 121 8.66 1.43 6.76
N VAL A 122 9.19 0.21 6.86
CA VAL A 122 9.53 -0.40 8.16
C VAL A 122 10.84 -1.19 8.05
N ALA A 123 11.86 -0.74 8.78
CA ALA A 123 13.16 -1.43 8.87
C ALA A 123 13.78 -1.76 7.49
N GLY A 124 13.68 -0.82 6.54
CA GLY A 124 14.19 -0.98 5.17
C GLY A 124 13.21 -1.66 4.21
N ASN A 125 12.15 -2.31 4.69
CA ASN A 125 11.11 -2.90 3.85
C ASN A 125 10.06 -1.85 3.48
N SER A 126 9.39 -2.04 2.33
CA SER A 126 8.31 -1.19 1.85
C SER A 126 7.07 -2.01 1.46
N ILE A 127 5.90 -1.39 1.64
CA ILE A 127 4.65 -1.81 0.99
C ILE A 127 4.03 -0.55 0.42
N GLU A 128 3.58 -0.61 -0.82
CA GLU A 128 2.87 0.44 -1.52
C GLU A 128 1.59 -0.12 -2.12
N ILE A 129 0.49 0.61 -1.97
CA ILE A 129 -0.80 0.29 -2.56
C ILE A 129 -1.34 1.56 -3.20
N GLU A 130 -1.44 1.54 -4.52
CA GLU A 130 -2.12 2.56 -5.31
C GLU A 130 -3.55 2.13 -5.61
N ILE A 131 -4.46 3.10 -5.63
CA ILE A 131 -5.87 2.95 -6.00
C ILE A 131 -6.18 4.03 -7.01
N SER A 132 -6.73 3.63 -8.15
CA SER A 132 -7.08 4.58 -9.20
C SER A 132 -8.25 5.48 -8.80
N ALA A 133 -8.41 6.59 -9.51
CA ALA A 133 -9.49 7.54 -9.26
C ALA A 133 -10.91 6.92 -9.36
N ASN A 134 -11.10 5.82 -10.10
CA ASN A 134 -12.39 5.14 -10.20
C ASN A 134 -12.71 4.26 -8.97
N GLY A 135 -11.70 4.01 -8.11
CA GLY A 135 -11.81 3.21 -6.91
C GLY A 135 -12.19 1.75 -7.16
N GLN A 136 -11.94 1.19 -8.34
CA GLN A 136 -12.27 -0.19 -8.74
C GLN A 136 -11.04 -1.05 -9.00
N ASP A 137 -9.90 -0.43 -9.23
CA ASP A 137 -8.64 -1.09 -9.57
C ASP A 137 -7.46 -0.34 -8.96
N GLY A 138 -6.30 -0.97 -9.04
CA GLY A 138 -5.07 -0.42 -8.50
C GLY A 138 -3.90 -1.38 -8.65
N TYR A 139 -2.83 -1.01 -7.97
CA TYR A 139 -1.56 -1.71 -7.99
C TYR A 139 -1.03 -1.82 -6.57
N ALA A 140 -0.36 -2.93 -6.26
CA ALA A 140 0.29 -3.10 -4.98
C ALA A 140 1.64 -3.79 -5.15
N VAL A 141 2.65 -3.26 -4.47
CA VAL A 141 4.02 -3.77 -4.50
C VAL A 141 4.58 -3.81 -3.07
N SER A 142 5.43 -4.77 -2.80
CA SER A 142 6.23 -4.81 -1.58
C SER A 142 7.67 -5.17 -1.91
N GLU A 143 8.60 -4.44 -1.31
CA GLU A 143 10.03 -4.70 -1.42
C GLU A 143 10.60 -5.01 -0.03
N ASN A 144 11.54 -5.95 0.01
CA ASN A 144 12.28 -6.25 1.23
C ASN A 144 13.40 -5.22 1.49
N SER A 145 14.11 -5.33 2.61
CA SER A 145 15.23 -4.45 2.94
C SER A 145 16.46 -4.56 2.01
N GLU A 146 16.51 -5.58 1.15
CA GLU A 146 17.55 -5.77 0.14
C GLU A 146 17.17 -5.10 -1.20
N GLY A 147 15.92 -4.62 -1.32
CA GLY A 147 15.36 -4.04 -2.54
C GLY A 147 14.75 -5.07 -3.49
N ASP A 148 14.61 -6.34 -3.08
CA ASP A 148 13.92 -7.33 -3.90
C ASP A 148 12.41 -7.16 -3.77
N VAL A 149 11.73 -7.20 -4.91
CA VAL A 149 10.27 -7.26 -4.97
C VAL A 149 9.80 -8.62 -4.47
N VAL A 150 9.04 -8.63 -3.37
CA VAL A 150 8.48 -9.83 -2.75
C VAL A 150 6.98 -9.97 -3.00
N PHE A 151 6.33 -8.91 -3.46
CA PHE A 151 4.92 -8.90 -3.89
C PHE A 151 4.75 -7.86 -4.99
N ASP A 152 4.02 -8.21 -6.04
CA ASP A 152 3.73 -7.34 -7.18
C ASP A 152 2.42 -7.80 -7.82
N SER A 153 1.39 -6.96 -7.77
CA SER A 153 0.07 -7.27 -8.31
C SER A 153 -0.69 -6.03 -8.73
N GLU A 154 -1.12 -6.00 -9.99
CA GLU A 154 -2.32 -5.26 -10.37
C GLU A 154 -3.55 -5.98 -9.80
N TYR A 155 -4.59 -5.24 -9.43
CA TYR A 155 -5.81 -5.82 -8.89
C TYR A 155 -7.07 -5.06 -9.31
N SER A 156 -8.20 -5.77 -9.30
CA SER A 156 -9.53 -5.16 -9.22
C SER A 156 -10.12 -5.39 -7.84
N LEU A 157 -10.79 -4.40 -7.25
CA LEU A 157 -11.49 -4.54 -5.98
C LEU A 157 -12.48 -5.71 -5.95
N SER A 158 -13.04 -6.09 -7.10
CA SER A 158 -13.97 -7.21 -7.19
C SER A 158 -13.32 -8.59 -7.00
N GLY A 159 -12.00 -8.69 -7.20
CA GLY A 159 -11.23 -9.95 -7.14
C GLY A 159 -9.96 -9.88 -6.29
N ILE A 160 -9.82 -8.87 -5.44
CA ILE A 160 -8.59 -8.58 -4.68
C ILE A 160 -8.34 -9.54 -3.50
N GLU A 161 -9.22 -10.50 -3.22
CA GLU A 161 -9.20 -11.25 -1.96
C GLU A 161 -7.86 -11.96 -1.68
N ASP A 162 -7.31 -12.66 -2.67
CA ASP A 162 -6.04 -13.37 -2.53
C ASP A 162 -4.87 -12.39 -2.29
N SER A 163 -4.82 -11.29 -3.07
CA SER A 163 -3.85 -10.22 -2.90
C SER A 163 -3.93 -9.58 -1.50
N LEU A 164 -5.13 -9.38 -0.96
CA LEU A 164 -5.32 -8.83 0.39
C LEU A 164 -4.84 -9.78 1.49
N ILE A 165 -5.01 -11.10 1.31
CA ILE A 165 -4.53 -12.10 2.27
C ILE A 165 -3.00 -12.05 2.35
N GLU A 166 -2.34 -11.98 1.19
CA GLU A 166 -0.88 -11.92 1.13
C GLU A 166 -0.33 -10.59 1.67
N LEU A 167 -0.87 -9.46 1.23
CA LEU A 167 -0.49 -8.14 1.74
C LEU A 167 -0.67 -8.04 3.26
N ARG A 168 -1.76 -8.58 3.79
CA ARG A 168 -1.98 -8.66 5.24
C ARG A 168 -0.89 -9.46 5.94
N ALA A 169 -0.49 -10.60 5.37
CA ALA A 169 0.54 -11.46 5.95
C ALA A 169 1.90 -10.72 6.00
N ILE A 170 2.28 -10.06 4.92
CA ILE A 170 3.50 -9.25 4.81
C ILE A 170 3.46 -8.11 5.84
N LEU A 171 2.41 -7.30 5.83
CA LEU A 171 2.26 -6.15 6.73
C LEU A 171 2.27 -6.54 8.21
N SER A 172 1.64 -7.67 8.55
CA SER A 172 1.67 -8.23 9.90
C SER A 172 3.07 -8.70 10.30
N GLY A 173 3.82 -9.28 9.37
CA GLY A 173 5.22 -9.65 9.57
C GLY A 173 6.11 -8.45 9.86
N LEU A 174 6.00 -7.40 9.03
CA LEU A 174 6.74 -6.14 9.20
C LEU A 174 6.44 -5.48 10.55
N SER A 175 5.16 -5.42 10.92
CA SER A 175 4.74 -4.77 12.16
C SER A 175 5.29 -5.47 13.41
N ARG A 176 5.27 -6.81 13.44
CA ARG A 176 5.88 -7.58 14.54
C ARG A 176 7.39 -7.37 14.64
N HIS A 177 8.09 -7.31 13.51
CA HIS A 177 9.53 -7.04 13.49
C HIS A 177 9.86 -5.63 14.03
N ALA A 178 9.05 -4.63 13.66
CA ALA A 178 9.22 -3.26 14.16
C ALA A 178 8.99 -3.16 15.68
N LEU A 179 8.04 -3.90 16.22
CA LEU A 179 7.76 -3.92 17.66
C LEU A 179 8.87 -4.64 18.44
N ALA A 180 9.40 -5.74 17.92
CA ALA A 180 10.47 -6.50 18.57
C ALA A 180 11.83 -5.79 18.60
N THR A 181 12.10 -4.88 17.66
CA THR A 181 13.36 -4.11 17.61
C THR A 181 13.33 -2.83 18.46
N ARG A 182 12.18 -2.49 19.05
CA ARG A 182 12.00 -1.31 19.92
C ARG A 182 12.11 -1.63 21.43
N SER A 183 12.15 -2.90 21.81
CA SER A 183 12.30 -3.37 23.20
C SER A 183 13.75 -3.66 23.55
#